data_AF-A0A398BKC3-F1
#
_entry.id   AF-A0A398BKC3-F1
#
_cell.length_a   1.000
_cell.length_b   1.000
_cell.length_c   1.000
_cell.angle_alpha   90.00
_cell.angle_beta   90.00
_cell.angle_gamma   90.00
#
_symmetry.space_group_name_H-M   'P 1'
#
loop_
_entity.id
_entity.type
_entity.pdbx_description
1 polymer ?
#
loop_
_entity_poly.entity_id
_entity_poly.type
_entity_poly.pdbx_seq_one_letter_code
_entity_poly.pdbx_strand_id
1 'polypeptide(L)'
;MRTHTIREWESLSYGEGEGQIPELLAARLAEVARSSPLAGSGGQGVLEEHRKHIRARGVVGVIAAPQGALEILPKIDVAEADPTARNAAIRKRLIHMLAVALDLRIDLGRMTELDWQRDTLLEILIRVFADKLTEAVRRGMPRQYRRDEDDLPALRGTLDVTRQFTRHAVNPSRLACRFDELSGDIALNRILKATLGHLARVSRSAANLQKLRELGFVYADVSDVPPAALRWNEVILDRTNRSWAELLGMARLFLLGRYQTTSSGAGQGSALLFEMNSLFEEYVGRLIARRLRGTEFSVHLQGGRLFCLTSEPDGRGLFQTKPDILIRRGGEVVHIIDTKWKRIAARVDDRKHGVSQSDVYQMMAYGHLYRTGRLTLLYPRHQGLDGSPVVLARNRITGWDTALETACVGIGNVAELMADLDELFWLDAPAVASRRSLPARGSSGAFLRPPSGSTAQLREAPFSGGDLF
;
A
#
# COMPACT_ATOMS: atom_id res chain seq x y z
N MET A 1 15.56 -26.16 -0.67
CA MET A 1 16.14 -24.86 -1.08
C MET A 1 16.04 -23.95 0.13
N ARG A 2 17.16 -23.37 0.59
CA ARG A 2 17.25 -22.71 1.92
C ARG A 2 16.82 -21.25 1.80
N THR A 3 15.93 -20.80 2.69
CA THR A 3 15.57 -19.39 2.83
C THR A 3 16.28 -18.84 4.06
N HIS A 4 16.93 -17.70 3.90
CA HIS A 4 17.52 -16.94 5.00
C HIS A 4 16.61 -15.73 5.29
N THR A 5 16.47 -15.36 6.56
CA THR A 5 15.68 -14.19 6.97
C THR A 5 16.55 -13.29 7.84
N ILE A 6 16.59 -12.00 7.51
CA ILE A 6 17.26 -10.94 8.29
C ILE A 6 16.34 -9.73 8.41
N ARG A 7 16.69 -8.76 9.27
CA ARG A 7 16.04 -7.45 9.28
C ARG A 7 16.75 -6.46 8.36
N GLU A 8 16.05 -5.39 7.98
CA GLU A 8 16.73 -4.21 7.42
C GLU A 8 17.87 -3.76 8.35
N TRP A 9 18.99 -3.33 7.77
CA TRP A 9 20.20 -2.92 8.47
C TRP A 9 20.98 -4.02 9.21
N GLU A 10 20.50 -5.26 9.24
CA GLU A 10 21.25 -6.41 9.77
C GLU A 10 22.17 -7.05 8.73
N SER A 11 23.13 -7.83 9.23
CA SER A 11 24.14 -8.52 8.43
C SER A 11 24.03 -10.04 8.56
N LEU A 12 24.37 -10.75 7.50
CA LEU A 12 24.46 -12.20 7.45
C LEU A 12 25.89 -12.61 7.10
N SER A 13 26.56 -13.30 8.03
CA SER A 13 27.93 -13.75 7.85
C SER A 13 28.05 -14.85 6.81
N TYR A 14 29.14 -14.85 6.04
CA TYR A 14 29.41 -15.91 5.08
C TYR A 14 29.79 -17.22 5.77
N GLY A 15 29.33 -18.33 5.22
CA GLY A 15 29.65 -19.69 5.68
C GLY A 15 28.51 -20.69 5.47
N GLU A 16 28.78 -21.94 5.81
CA GLU A 16 27.84 -23.06 5.63
C GLU A 16 27.01 -23.38 6.91
N GLY A 17 27.36 -22.76 8.04
CA GLY A 17 26.77 -23.03 9.35
C GLY A 17 25.31 -22.57 9.51
N GLU A 18 24.76 -22.83 10.69
CA GLU A 18 23.46 -22.28 11.08
C GLU A 18 23.54 -20.75 11.18
N GLY A 19 22.55 -20.05 10.63
CA GLY A 19 22.56 -18.58 10.58
C GLY A 19 23.60 -17.94 9.65
N GLN A 20 24.35 -18.73 8.87
CA GLN A 20 25.28 -18.22 7.85
C GLN A 20 24.73 -18.40 6.44
N ILE A 21 25.28 -17.67 5.47
CA ILE A 21 24.94 -17.78 4.05
C ILE A 21 26.15 -18.22 3.21
N PRO A 22 26.01 -19.22 2.33
CA PRO A 22 27.06 -19.57 1.39
C PRO A 22 27.43 -18.38 0.51
N GLU A 23 28.73 -18.13 0.34
CA GLU A 23 29.24 -16.96 -0.37
C GLU A 23 28.73 -16.89 -1.82
N LEU A 24 28.68 -18.03 -2.51
CA LEU A 24 28.14 -18.11 -3.87
C LEU A 24 26.65 -17.74 -3.93
N LEU A 25 25.86 -18.13 -2.92
CA LEU A 25 24.45 -17.76 -2.84
C LEU A 25 24.32 -16.25 -2.56
N ALA A 26 25.11 -15.71 -1.64
CA ALA A 26 25.12 -14.29 -1.33
C ALA A 26 25.46 -13.43 -2.57
N ALA A 27 26.48 -13.83 -3.34
CA ALA A 27 26.88 -13.14 -4.57
C ALA A 27 25.75 -13.12 -5.62
N ARG A 28 25.05 -14.25 -5.81
CA ARG A 28 23.89 -14.31 -6.72
C ARG A 28 22.73 -13.43 -6.26
N LEU A 29 22.43 -13.44 -4.97
CA LEU A 29 21.38 -12.58 -4.41
C LEU A 29 21.74 -11.09 -4.55
N ALA A 30 23.01 -10.74 -4.36
CA ALA A 30 23.50 -9.38 -4.58
C ALA A 30 23.41 -8.95 -6.05
N GLU A 31 23.69 -9.85 -7.00
CA GLU A 31 23.50 -9.60 -8.43
C GLU A 31 22.03 -9.31 -8.77
N VAL A 32 21.11 -10.11 -8.24
CA VAL A 32 19.66 -9.85 -8.38
C VAL A 32 19.30 -8.51 -7.75
N ALA A 33 19.80 -8.22 -6.55
CA ALA A 33 19.53 -6.97 -5.84
C ALA A 33 20.02 -5.74 -6.62
N ARG A 34 21.19 -5.80 -7.26
CA ARG A 34 21.76 -4.74 -8.11
C ARG A 34 20.89 -4.38 -9.30
N SER A 35 20.12 -5.32 -9.82
CA SER A 35 19.19 -5.04 -10.92
C SER A 35 17.99 -4.19 -10.49
N SER A 36 17.70 -4.14 -9.19
CA SER A 36 16.58 -3.38 -8.65
C SER A 36 16.77 -1.87 -8.84
N PRO A 37 15.72 -1.10 -9.19
CA PRO A 37 15.77 0.35 -9.13
C PRO A 37 16.13 0.92 -7.75
N LEU A 38 15.91 0.14 -6.69
CA LEU A 38 16.26 0.50 -5.31
C LEU A 38 17.76 0.38 -5.01
N ALA A 39 18.55 -0.23 -5.90
CA ALA A 39 20.00 -0.37 -5.71
C ALA A 39 20.76 0.96 -5.85
N GLY A 40 20.15 1.96 -6.50
CA GLY A 40 20.78 3.26 -6.76
C GLY A 40 21.99 3.17 -7.69
N SER A 41 22.64 4.33 -7.95
CA SER A 41 23.79 4.41 -8.87
C SER A 41 25.00 3.59 -8.43
N GLY A 42 25.17 3.37 -7.12
CA GLY A 42 26.23 2.54 -6.56
C GLY A 42 25.92 1.04 -6.50
N GLY A 43 24.70 0.61 -6.85
CA GLY A 43 24.30 -0.80 -6.80
C GLY A 43 24.16 -1.42 -5.40
N GLN A 44 24.38 -0.64 -4.33
CA GLN A 44 24.42 -1.10 -2.94
C GLN A 44 23.22 -0.63 -2.10
N GLY A 45 22.21 -0.04 -2.73
CA GLY A 45 21.03 0.49 -2.04
C GLY A 45 20.12 -0.56 -1.39
N VAL A 46 20.25 -1.84 -1.80
CA VAL A 46 19.49 -2.97 -1.25
C VAL A 46 20.36 -3.86 -0.36
N LEU A 47 21.47 -4.36 -0.91
CA LEU A 47 22.46 -5.20 -0.23
C LEU A 47 23.86 -4.59 -0.36
N GLU A 48 24.57 -4.50 0.76
CA GLU A 48 25.98 -4.14 0.84
C GLU A 48 26.83 -5.41 1.00
N GLU A 49 27.72 -5.65 0.05
CA GLU A 49 28.67 -6.76 0.11
C GLU A 49 29.94 -6.32 0.85
N HIS A 50 30.25 -7.00 1.95
CA HIS A 50 31.51 -6.85 2.67
C HIS A 50 32.35 -8.12 2.56
N ARG A 51 33.62 -8.07 3.01
CA ARG A 51 34.56 -9.20 2.92
C ARG A 51 34.14 -10.48 3.67
N LYS A 52 33.27 -10.36 4.69
CA LYS A 52 32.91 -11.49 5.58
C LYS A 52 31.40 -11.67 5.76
N HIS A 53 30.59 -10.77 5.21
CA HIS A 53 29.16 -10.76 5.39
C HIS A 53 28.50 -9.91 4.31
N ILE A 54 27.20 -10.12 4.13
CA ILE A 54 26.33 -9.25 3.35
C ILE A 54 25.37 -8.52 4.30
N ARG A 55 25.06 -7.26 4.02
CA ARG A 55 24.23 -6.42 4.89
C ARG A 55 23.00 -5.90 4.14
N ALA A 56 21.83 -5.99 4.75
CA ALA A 56 20.63 -5.33 4.22
C ALA A 56 20.62 -3.83 4.52
N ARG A 57 20.02 -3.04 3.62
CA ARG A 57 19.77 -1.60 3.81
C ARG A 57 18.32 -1.34 4.23
N GLY A 58 17.83 -0.11 4.07
CA GLY A 58 16.46 0.31 4.39
C GLY A 58 15.38 -0.22 3.42
N VAL A 59 15.52 -1.45 2.95
CA VAL A 59 14.63 -2.11 2.00
C VAL A 59 14.16 -3.42 2.61
N VAL A 60 12.89 -3.77 2.40
CA VAL A 60 12.30 -5.03 2.84
C VAL A 60 11.72 -5.80 1.65
N GLY A 61 11.55 -7.11 1.81
CA GLY A 61 10.99 -7.95 0.76
C GLY A 61 11.70 -9.29 0.64
N VAL A 62 11.69 -9.87 -0.56
CA VAL A 62 12.32 -11.17 -0.85
C VAL A 62 13.18 -11.05 -2.08
N ILE A 63 14.39 -11.60 -2.02
CA ILE A 63 15.31 -11.77 -3.14
C ILE A 63 15.51 -13.27 -3.32
N ALA A 64 15.27 -13.78 -4.51
CA ALA A 64 15.39 -15.21 -4.82
C ALA A 64 16.34 -15.42 -6.01
N ALA A 65 17.21 -16.41 -5.88
CA ALA A 65 18.14 -16.86 -6.91
C ALA A 65 18.12 -18.40 -6.94
N PRO A 66 18.72 -19.08 -7.94
CA PRO A 66 18.95 -20.51 -7.88
C PRO A 66 19.60 -20.91 -6.55
N GLN A 67 19.07 -21.98 -5.94
CA GLN A 67 19.55 -22.60 -4.70
C GLN A 67 19.20 -21.90 -3.37
N GLY A 68 18.70 -20.66 -3.36
CA GLY A 68 18.17 -20.05 -2.13
C GLY A 68 17.46 -18.71 -2.29
N ALA A 69 16.96 -18.19 -1.18
CA ALA A 69 16.33 -16.89 -1.09
C ALA A 69 16.73 -16.16 0.20
N LEU A 70 16.64 -14.84 0.17
CA LEU A 70 16.82 -13.95 1.32
C LEU A 70 15.54 -13.12 1.48
N GLU A 71 14.91 -13.26 2.65
CA GLU A 71 13.82 -12.40 3.10
C GLU A 71 14.37 -11.32 4.03
N ILE A 72 14.06 -10.07 3.72
CA ILE A 72 14.44 -8.91 4.53
C ILE A 72 13.16 -8.36 5.16
N LEU A 73 13.06 -8.42 6.49
CA LEU A 73 11.91 -7.96 7.24
C LEU A 73 12.17 -6.59 7.89
N PRO A 74 11.13 -5.77 8.14
CA PRO A 74 11.33 -4.48 8.79
C PRO A 74 11.77 -4.65 10.26
N LYS A 75 12.46 -3.63 10.80
CA LYS A 75 12.95 -3.55 12.19
C LYS A 75 11.84 -3.26 13.21
N ILE A 76 10.68 -3.90 13.08
CA ILE A 76 9.52 -3.70 13.95
C ILE A 76 9.70 -4.51 15.23
N ASP A 77 9.42 -3.91 16.39
CA ASP A 77 9.43 -4.63 17.65
C ASP A 77 8.15 -5.46 17.85
N VAL A 78 8.34 -6.72 18.21
CA VAL A 78 7.25 -7.63 18.59
C VAL A 78 7.67 -8.38 19.85
N ALA A 79 6.78 -8.39 20.85
CA ALA A 79 6.94 -9.12 22.10
C ALA A 79 6.70 -10.64 21.90
N GLU A 80 7.51 -11.27 21.07
CA GLU A 80 7.50 -12.72 20.82
C GLU A 80 8.89 -13.29 21.09
N ALA A 81 8.99 -14.29 21.96
CA ALA A 81 10.28 -14.90 22.33
C ALA A 81 10.81 -15.83 21.24
N ASP A 82 9.93 -16.63 20.63
CA ASP A 82 10.28 -17.55 19.55
C ASP A 82 10.59 -16.76 18.24
N PRO A 83 11.76 -16.98 17.60
CA PRO A 83 12.12 -16.29 16.37
C PRO A 83 11.12 -16.51 15.23
N THR A 84 10.51 -17.69 15.14
CA THR A 84 9.58 -18.04 14.05
C THR A 84 8.26 -17.29 14.21
N ALA A 85 7.68 -17.31 15.42
CA ALA A 85 6.49 -16.54 15.76
C ALA A 85 6.73 -15.02 15.63
N ARG A 86 7.91 -14.54 16.04
CA ARG A 86 8.31 -13.13 15.85
C ARG A 86 8.37 -12.75 14.36
N ASN A 87 8.98 -13.58 13.52
CA ASN A 87 9.02 -13.37 12.07
C ASN A 87 7.60 -13.34 11.48
N ALA A 88 6.74 -14.27 11.88
CA ALA A 88 5.34 -14.35 11.47
C ALA A 88 4.55 -13.07 11.79
N ALA A 89 4.67 -12.57 13.03
CA ALA A 89 4.01 -11.34 13.46
C ALA A 89 4.50 -10.11 12.67
N ILE A 90 5.81 -10.03 12.40
CA ILE A 90 6.37 -8.91 11.62
C ILE A 90 5.94 -8.98 10.15
N ARG A 91 5.88 -10.18 9.57
CA ARG A 91 5.35 -10.41 8.23
C ARG A 91 3.88 -9.97 8.14
N LYS A 92 3.07 -10.30 9.14
CA LYS A 92 1.66 -9.85 9.23
C LYS A 92 1.55 -8.33 9.23
N ARG A 93 2.38 -7.63 10.03
CA ARG A 93 2.42 -6.15 10.06
C ARG A 93 2.89 -5.56 8.73
N LEU A 94 3.91 -6.14 8.09
CA LEU A 94 4.38 -5.70 6.79
C LEU A 94 3.31 -5.86 5.70
N ILE A 95 2.65 -7.02 5.63
CA ILE A 95 1.57 -7.24 4.65
C ILE A 95 0.42 -6.26 4.90
N HIS A 96 0.09 -6.00 6.16
CA HIS A 96 -0.92 -5.01 6.48
C HIS A 96 -0.52 -3.58 6.01
N MET A 97 0.73 -3.18 6.25
CA MET A 97 1.24 -1.89 5.74
C MET A 97 1.18 -1.81 4.22
N LEU A 98 1.62 -2.86 3.51
CA LEU A 98 1.53 -2.96 2.06
C LEU A 98 0.08 -2.89 1.58
N ALA A 99 -0.83 -3.56 2.27
CA ALA A 99 -2.26 -3.55 1.93
C ALA A 99 -2.80 -2.12 1.95
N VAL A 100 -2.50 -1.36 3.00
CA VAL A 100 -2.94 0.02 3.11
C VAL A 100 -2.23 0.93 2.12
N ALA A 101 -0.90 0.89 2.05
CA ALA A 101 -0.08 1.77 1.21
C ALA A 101 -0.34 1.59 -0.29
N LEU A 102 -0.59 0.35 -0.73
CA LEU A 102 -0.88 0.03 -2.13
C LEU A 102 -2.37 -0.04 -2.44
N ASP A 103 -3.23 0.34 -1.48
CA ASP A 103 -4.69 0.27 -1.55
C ASP A 103 -5.26 -1.12 -1.90
N LEU A 104 -4.57 -2.17 -1.45
CA LEU A 104 -4.98 -3.56 -1.61
C LEU A 104 -5.89 -3.95 -0.45
N ARG A 105 -7.07 -4.50 -0.72
CA ARG A 105 -7.92 -5.08 0.32
C ARG A 105 -7.51 -6.52 0.56
N ILE A 106 -6.52 -6.75 1.41
CA ILE A 106 -6.06 -8.11 1.70
C ILE A 106 -6.94 -8.70 2.82
N ASP A 107 -7.67 -9.78 2.52
CA ASP A 107 -8.35 -10.57 3.55
C ASP A 107 -7.37 -11.59 4.14
N LEU A 108 -6.84 -11.26 5.31
CA LEU A 108 -5.90 -12.10 6.05
C LEU A 108 -6.60 -13.16 6.92
N GLY A 109 -7.94 -13.13 7.03
CA GLY A 109 -8.70 -14.02 7.90
C GLY A 109 -8.64 -15.50 7.50
N ARG A 110 -8.20 -15.80 6.27
CA ARG A 110 -8.01 -17.17 5.76
C ARG A 110 -6.62 -17.75 6.04
N MET A 111 -5.69 -16.97 6.58
CA MET A 111 -4.31 -17.39 6.83
C MET A 111 -4.18 -17.96 8.24
N THR A 112 -3.64 -19.18 8.37
CA THR A 112 -3.38 -19.79 9.69
C THR A 112 -2.07 -19.27 10.29
N GLU A 113 -1.90 -19.36 11.61
CA GLU A 113 -0.62 -19.00 12.25
C GLU A 113 0.56 -19.81 11.72
N LEU A 114 0.34 -21.08 11.40
CA LEU A 114 1.34 -21.95 10.77
C LEU A 114 1.75 -21.47 9.38
N ASP A 115 0.80 -20.98 8.58
CA ASP A 115 1.11 -20.39 7.28
C ASP A 115 2.02 -19.17 7.43
N TRP A 116 1.72 -18.31 8.41
CA TRP A 116 2.54 -17.15 8.70
C TRP A 116 3.94 -17.50 9.19
N GLN A 117 4.13 -18.65 9.81
CA GLN A 117 5.45 -19.09 10.29
C GLN A 117 6.31 -19.70 9.18
N ARG A 118 5.69 -20.49 8.29
CA ARG A 118 6.40 -21.27 7.27
C ARG A 118 6.67 -20.50 5.99
N ASP A 119 5.74 -19.66 5.56
CA ASP A 119 5.80 -19.02 4.25
C ASP A 119 6.56 -17.69 4.29
N THR A 120 7.25 -17.40 3.18
CA THR A 120 7.85 -16.07 2.95
C THR A 120 6.79 -15.05 2.58
N LEU A 121 7.12 -13.76 2.70
CA LEU A 121 6.27 -12.65 2.27
C LEU A 121 5.73 -12.86 0.84
N LEU A 122 6.61 -13.29 -0.08
CA LEU A 122 6.23 -13.52 -1.49
C LEU A 122 5.19 -14.63 -1.61
N GLU A 123 5.40 -15.77 -0.94
CA GLU A 123 4.47 -16.90 -1.00
C GLU A 123 3.09 -16.56 -0.41
N ILE A 124 3.05 -15.75 0.65
CA ILE A 124 1.78 -15.28 1.22
C ILE A 124 1.06 -14.36 0.23
N LEU A 125 1.76 -13.40 -0.39
CA LEU A 125 1.17 -12.50 -1.38
C LEU A 125 0.66 -13.26 -2.63
N ILE A 126 1.40 -14.28 -3.07
CA ILE A 126 0.98 -15.17 -4.16
C ILE A 126 -0.30 -15.91 -3.79
N ARG A 127 -0.35 -16.50 -2.59
CA ARG A 127 -1.54 -17.21 -2.09
C ARG A 127 -2.76 -16.29 -2.04
N VAL A 128 -2.60 -15.10 -1.47
CA VAL A 128 -3.67 -14.08 -1.43
C VAL A 128 -4.18 -13.74 -2.84
N PHE A 129 -3.27 -13.55 -3.80
CA PHE A 129 -3.64 -13.26 -5.19
C PHE A 129 -4.41 -14.41 -5.82
N ALA A 130 -3.89 -15.64 -5.72
CA ALA A 130 -4.49 -16.83 -6.29
C ALA A 130 -5.89 -17.10 -5.69
N ASP A 131 -6.05 -16.92 -4.38
CA ASP A 131 -7.34 -17.10 -3.70
C ASP A 131 -8.37 -16.05 -4.13
N LYS A 132 -7.94 -14.79 -4.24
CA LYS A 132 -8.80 -13.71 -4.74
C LYS A 132 -9.19 -13.91 -6.21
N LEU A 133 -8.24 -14.36 -7.03
CA LEU A 133 -8.49 -14.58 -8.44
C LEU A 133 -9.44 -15.75 -8.65
N THR A 134 -9.27 -16.83 -7.88
CA THR A 134 -10.17 -17.98 -7.87
C THR A 134 -11.60 -17.54 -7.50
N GLU A 135 -11.76 -16.75 -6.43
CA GLU A 135 -13.06 -16.24 -6.02
C GLU A 135 -13.70 -15.33 -7.07
N ALA A 136 -12.91 -14.44 -7.69
CA ALA A 136 -13.41 -13.54 -8.72
C ALA A 136 -13.85 -14.31 -9.98
N VAL A 137 -13.04 -15.28 -10.42
CA VAL A 137 -13.34 -16.15 -11.57
C VAL A 137 -14.58 -17.01 -11.34
N ARG A 138 -14.78 -17.54 -10.13
CA ARG A 138 -15.99 -18.29 -9.76
C ARG A 138 -17.28 -17.48 -9.92
N ARG A 139 -17.20 -16.16 -9.79
CA ARG A 139 -18.33 -15.24 -10.01
C ARG A 139 -18.53 -14.84 -11.48
N GLY A 140 -17.62 -15.26 -12.36
CA GLY A 140 -17.64 -14.98 -13.79
C GLY A 140 -16.39 -14.21 -14.23
N MET A 141 -15.73 -14.72 -15.27
CA MET A 141 -14.57 -14.05 -15.87
C MET A 141 -15.02 -12.80 -16.66
N PRO A 142 -14.28 -11.68 -16.59
CA PRO A 142 -14.62 -10.46 -17.32
C PRO A 142 -14.61 -10.71 -18.82
N ARG A 143 -15.63 -10.22 -19.50
CA ARG A 143 -15.75 -10.29 -20.96
C ARG A 143 -16.18 -8.94 -21.49
N GLN A 144 -15.72 -8.60 -22.68
CA GLN A 144 -16.12 -7.38 -23.38
C GLN A 144 -16.53 -7.72 -24.81
N TYR A 145 -17.46 -6.94 -25.34
CA TYR A 145 -17.81 -7.00 -26.75
C TYR A 145 -16.66 -6.40 -27.56
N ARG A 146 -16.09 -7.20 -28.46
CA ARG A 146 -15.12 -6.76 -29.47
C ARG A 146 -15.79 -6.83 -30.82
N ARG A 147 -15.70 -5.74 -31.59
CA ARG A 147 -16.13 -5.75 -32.98
C ARG A 147 -15.21 -6.68 -33.78
N ASP A 148 -15.80 -7.62 -34.48
CA ASP A 148 -15.12 -8.58 -35.34
C ASP A 148 -15.67 -8.52 -36.77
N GLU A 149 -14.84 -8.90 -37.73
CA GLU A 149 -15.15 -8.86 -39.16
C GLU A 149 -14.74 -10.15 -39.88
N ASP A 150 -15.72 -10.95 -40.31
CA ASP A 150 -15.46 -12.26 -40.91
C ASP A 150 -16.34 -12.54 -42.15
N ASP A 151 -15.87 -13.43 -43.02
CA ASP A 151 -16.55 -13.84 -44.25
C ASP A 151 -17.31 -15.16 -44.04
N LEU A 152 -18.59 -15.05 -43.68
CA LEU A 152 -19.40 -16.18 -43.22
C LEU A 152 -20.39 -16.65 -44.30
N PRO A 153 -20.79 -17.93 -44.30
CA PRO A 153 -21.81 -18.44 -45.23
C PRO A 153 -23.23 -17.94 -44.92
N ALA A 154 -23.44 -17.32 -43.76
CA ALA A 154 -24.70 -16.74 -43.32
C ALA A 154 -24.45 -15.41 -42.60
N LEU A 155 -25.42 -14.49 -42.67
CA LEU A 155 -25.29 -13.16 -42.09
C LEU A 155 -25.26 -13.24 -40.55
N ARG A 156 -24.16 -12.78 -39.94
CA ARG A 156 -24.02 -12.57 -38.49
C ARG A 156 -23.82 -11.08 -38.23
N GLY A 157 -24.69 -10.46 -37.44
CA GLY A 157 -24.64 -9.02 -37.19
C GLY A 157 -25.04 -8.19 -38.42
N THR A 158 -24.16 -7.31 -38.89
CA THR A 158 -24.39 -6.38 -39.99
C THR A 158 -23.53 -6.71 -41.21
N LEU A 159 -24.03 -6.45 -42.42
CA LEU A 159 -23.25 -6.65 -43.65
C LEU A 159 -22.30 -5.46 -43.88
N ASP A 160 -21.01 -5.72 -44.06
CA ASP A 160 -20.06 -4.75 -44.59
C ASP A 160 -20.25 -4.63 -46.10
N VAL A 161 -21.13 -3.71 -46.50
CA VAL A 161 -21.49 -3.46 -47.90
C VAL A 161 -20.24 -3.16 -48.75
N THR A 162 -19.33 -2.34 -48.24
CA THR A 162 -18.12 -1.98 -48.97
C THR A 162 -17.25 -3.20 -49.22
N ARG A 163 -17.00 -4.02 -48.19
CA ARG A 163 -16.20 -5.25 -48.33
C ARG A 163 -16.91 -6.30 -49.19
N GLN A 164 -18.24 -6.40 -49.11
CA GLN A 164 -19.03 -7.33 -49.92
C GLN A 164 -18.85 -7.06 -51.42
N PHE A 165 -19.02 -5.80 -51.83
CA PHE A 165 -18.94 -5.42 -53.25
C PHE A 165 -17.51 -5.26 -53.78
N THR A 166 -16.50 -5.15 -52.90
CA THR A 166 -15.09 -5.08 -53.32
C THR A 166 -14.37 -6.43 -53.32
N ARG A 167 -14.68 -7.33 -52.37
CA ARG A 167 -13.96 -8.61 -52.20
C ARG A 167 -14.77 -9.85 -52.59
N HIS A 168 -16.09 -9.81 -52.46
CA HIS A 168 -16.97 -10.97 -52.70
C HIS A 168 -18.01 -10.74 -53.80
N ALA A 169 -17.81 -9.74 -54.66
CA ALA A 169 -18.73 -9.40 -55.75
C ALA A 169 -19.08 -10.60 -56.65
N VAL A 170 -18.15 -11.55 -56.81
CA VAL A 170 -18.32 -12.77 -57.62
C VAL A 170 -18.41 -14.06 -56.79
N ASN A 171 -18.40 -13.97 -55.47
CA ASN A 171 -18.50 -15.14 -54.58
C ASN A 171 -19.68 -14.97 -53.59
N PRO A 172 -20.91 -15.27 -54.03
CA PRO A 172 -22.11 -15.09 -53.21
C PRO A 172 -22.21 -16.10 -52.05
N SER A 173 -21.33 -17.10 -51.98
CA SER A 173 -21.29 -18.08 -50.88
C SER A 173 -20.70 -17.52 -49.58
N ARG A 174 -20.19 -16.28 -49.60
CA ARG A 174 -19.59 -15.59 -48.45
C ARG A 174 -20.18 -14.20 -48.30
N LEU A 175 -20.55 -13.87 -47.06
CA LEU A 175 -21.06 -12.58 -46.65
C LEU A 175 -20.04 -11.91 -45.73
N ALA A 176 -19.57 -10.72 -46.11
CA ALA A 176 -18.70 -9.90 -45.28
C ALA A 176 -19.47 -9.36 -44.07
N CYS A 177 -19.33 -10.02 -42.93
CA CYS A 177 -20.10 -9.74 -41.72
C CYS A 177 -19.28 -8.86 -40.75
N ARG A 178 -19.94 -7.91 -40.10
CA ARG A 178 -19.47 -7.13 -38.95
C ARG A 178 -20.37 -7.42 -37.76
N PHE A 179 -19.84 -7.99 -36.70
CA PHE A 179 -20.59 -8.32 -35.50
C PHE A 179 -19.78 -8.09 -34.23
N ASP A 180 -20.47 -7.97 -33.10
CA ASP A 180 -19.82 -7.86 -31.80
C ASP A 180 -19.74 -9.24 -31.15
N GLU A 181 -18.52 -9.72 -30.89
CA GLU A 181 -18.27 -10.99 -30.21
C GLU A 181 -17.91 -10.75 -28.74
N LEU A 182 -18.57 -11.48 -27.85
CA LEU A 182 -18.28 -11.43 -26.43
C LEU A 182 -17.00 -12.23 -26.15
N SER A 183 -15.86 -11.54 -26.02
CA SER A 183 -14.56 -12.15 -25.83
C SER A 183 -14.04 -12.00 -24.39
N GLY A 184 -13.38 -13.04 -23.90
CA GLY A 184 -12.59 -13.00 -22.67
C GLY A 184 -11.15 -12.54 -22.89
N ASP A 185 -10.70 -12.41 -24.15
CA ASP A 185 -9.33 -12.02 -24.48
C ASP A 185 -9.15 -10.49 -24.46
N ILE A 186 -9.39 -9.91 -23.29
CA ILE A 186 -9.34 -8.46 -23.02
C ILE A 186 -8.06 -8.08 -22.26
N ALA A 187 -7.72 -6.77 -22.25
CA ALA A 187 -6.52 -6.27 -21.59
C ALA A 187 -6.37 -6.73 -20.13
N LEU A 188 -7.47 -6.67 -19.35
CA LEU A 188 -7.48 -7.13 -17.96
C LEU A 188 -7.07 -8.61 -17.83
N ASN A 189 -7.68 -9.49 -18.64
CA ASN A 189 -7.43 -10.93 -18.53
C ASN A 189 -6.04 -11.30 -19.04
N ARG A 190 -5.51 -10.60 -20.06
CA ARG A 190 -4.12 -10.75 -20.53
C ARG A 190 -3.12 -10.36 -19.44
N ILE A 191 -3.39 -9.29 -18.69
CA ILE A 191 -2.58 -8.89 -17.53
C ILE A 191 -2.61 -9.97 -16.45
N LEU A 192 -3.78 -10.51 -16.12
CA LEU A 192 -3.91 -11.57 -15.12
C LEU A 192 -3.22 -12.87 -15.57
N LYS A 193 -3.33 -13.25 -16.86
CA LYS A 193 -2.60 -14.40 -17.43
C LYS A 193 -1.09 -14.20 -17.34
N ALA A 194 -0.59 -13.02 -17.72
CA ALA A 194 0.83 -12.68 -17.59
C ALA A 194 1.30 -12.72 -16.13
N THR A 195 0.45 -12.28 -15.19
CA THR A 195 0.73 -12.36 -13.75
C THR A 195 0.83 -13.81 -13.29
N LEU A 196 -0.11 -14.68 -13.67
CA LEU A 196 -0.06 -16.12 -13.37
C LEU A 196 1.23 -16.76 -13.89
N GLY A 197 1.60 -16.49 -15.15
CA GLY A 197 2.84 -17.01 -15.74
C GLY A 197 4.12 -16.47 -15.09
N HIS A 198 4.10 -15.23 -14.60
CA HIS A 198 5.20 -14.70 -13.79
C HIS A 198 5.27 -15.40 -12.42
N LEU A 199 4.16 -15.47 -11.70
CA LEU A 199 4.08 -16.09 -10.37
C LEU A 199 4.47 -17.57 -10.39
N ALA A 200 4.08 -18.30 -11.43
CA ALA A 200 4.44 -19.72 -11.59
C ALA A 200 5.96 -19.95 -11.73
N ARG A 201 6.72 -18.95 -12.19
CA ARG A 201 8.19 -19.02 -12.32
C ARG A 201 8.93 -18.68 -11.02
N VAL A 202 8.36 -17.79 -10.20
CA VAL A 202 9.00 -17.29 -8.98
C VAL A 202 8.56 -18.05 -7.73
N SER A 203 7.33 -18.58 -7.71
CA SER A 203 6.78 -19.36 -6.60
C SER A 203 7.58 -20.63 -6.35
N ARG A 204 7.81 -20.93 -5.08
CA ARG A 204 8.45 -22.15 -4.58
C ARG A 204 7.52 -23.01 -3.73
N SER A 205 6.37 -22.50 -3.31
CA SER A 205 5.34 -23.31 -2.64
C SER A 205 4.62 -24.23 -3.62
N ALA A 206 4.61 -25.53 -3.34
CA ALA A 206 3.89 -26.52 -4.14
C ALA A 206 2.38 -26.25 -4.20
N ALA A 207 1.80 -25.79 -3.09
CA ALA A 207 0.38 -25.43 -3.00
C ALA A 207 0.05 -24.21 -3.88
N ASN A 208 0.92 -23.19 -3.89
CA ASN A 208 0.76 -22.04 -4.78
C ASN A 208 0.91 -22.46 -6.25
N LEU A 209 1.94 -23.26 -6.58
CA LEU A 209 2.16 -23.76 -7.94
C LEU A 209 0.96 -24.56 -8.47
N GLN A 210 0.32 -25.37 -7.62
CA GLN A 210 -0.90 -26.08 -7.98
C GLN A 210 -2.04 -25.11 -8.32
N LYS A 211 -2.35 -24.17 -7.44
CA LYS A 211 -3.42 -23.17 -7.68
C LYS A 211 -3.16 -22.33 -8.92
N LEU A 212 -1.90 -21.93 -9.15
CA LEU A 212 -1.51 -21.15 -10.32
C LEU A 212 -1.70 -21.94 -11.63
N ARG A 213 -1.44 -23.27 -11.63
CA ARG A 213 -1.73 -24.13 -12.78
C ARG A 213 -3.23 -24.28 -13.04
N GLU A 214 -4.03 -24.47 -12.00
CA GLU A 214 -5.50 -24.56 -12.10
C GLU A 214 -6.07 -23.26 -12.70
N LEU A 215 -5.63 -22.11 -12.20
CA LEU A 215 -6.01 -20.81 -12.76
C LEU A 215 -5.47 -20.63 -14.19
N GLY A 216 -4.27 -21.12 -14.49
CA GLY A 216 -3.70 -21.11 -15.83
C GLY A 216 -4.59 -21.82 -16.86
N PHE A 217 -5.21 -22.94 -16.48
CA PHE A 217 -6.18 -23.65 -17.32
C PHE A 217 -7.43 -22.81 -17.61
N VAL A 218 -7.94 -22.06 -16.63
CA VAL A 218 -9.08 -21.16 -16.84
C VAL A 218 -8.75 -20.03 -17.82
N TYR A 219 -7.48 -19.61 -17.89
CA TYR A 219 -6.99 -18.58 -18.80
C TYR A 219 -6.40 -19.14 -20.10
N ALA A 220 -6.64 -20.42 -20.44
CA ALA A 220 -6.05 -21.06 -21.62
C ALA A 220 -6.37 -20.32 -22.93
N ASP A 221 -7.61 -19.86 -23.10
CA ASP A 221 -8.10 -19.18 -24.31
C ASP A 221 -7.74 -17.68 -24.37
N VAL A 222 -7.08 -17.13 -23.34
CA VAL A 222 -6.61 -15.74 -23.31
C VAL A 222 -5.23 -15.65 -23.94
N SER A 223 -4.97 -14.64 -24.77
CA SER A 223 -3.68 -14.50 -25.44
C SER A 223 -2.53 -14.28 -24.46
N ASP A 224 -1.38 -14.90 -24.72
CA ASP A 224 -0.14 -14.65 -23.99
C ASP A 224 0.50 -13.35 -24.45
N VAL A 225 0.67 -12.41 -23.53
CA VAL A 225 1.29 -11.11 -23.79
C VAL A 225 2.47 -10.91 -22.83
N PRO A 226 3.68 -10.60 -23.32
CA PRO A 226 4.82 -10.37 -22.45
C PRO A 226 4.59 -9.12 -21.57
N PRO A 227 5.10 -9.06 -20.33
CA PRO A 227 4.84 -7.95 -19.41
C PRO A 227 5.11 -6.55 -19.99
N ALA A 228 6.13 -6.41 -20.83
CA ALA A 228 6.50 -5.15 -21.49
C ALA A 228 5.47 -4.67 -22.54
N ALA A 229 4.66 -5.56 -23.09
CA ALA A 229 3.64 -5.24 -24.09
C ALA A 229 2.22 -5.09 -23.51
N LEU A 230 2.05 -5.30 -22.19
CA LEU A 230 0.75 -5.19 -21.54
C LEU A 230 0.19 -3.76 -21.60
N ARG A 231 -1.06 -3.64 -22.03
CA ARG A 231 -1.79 -2.37 -22.19
C ARG A 231 -2.56 -2.03 -20.91
N TRP A 232 -1.85 -1.55 -19.89
CA TRP A 232 -2.42 -1.20 -18.59
C TRP A 232 -3.49 -0.08 -18.64
N ASN A 233 -3.36 0.83 -19.61
CA ASN A 233 -4.23 1.98 -19.83
C ASN A 233 -5.55 1.64 -20.52
N GLU A 234 -5.64 0.49 -21.19
CA GLU A 234 -6.88 0.02 -21.84
C GLU A 234 -7.83 -0.66 -20.83
N VAL A 235 -7.40 -0.87 -19.59
CA VAL A 235 -8.21 -1.50 -18.56
C VAL A 235 -9.20 -0.48 -17.98
N ILE A 236 -10.46 -0.62 -18.38
CA ILE A 236 -11.57 0.18 -17.86
C ILE A 236 -12.20 -0.59 -16.69
N LEU A 237 -12.13 -0.02 -15.50
CA LEU A 237 -12.79 -0.55 -14.30
C LEU A 237 -13.88 0.41 -13.87
N ASP A 238 -15.07 -0.13 -13.64
CA ASP A 238 -16.16 0.61 -13.03
C ASP A 238 -16.43 0.12 -11.58
N ARG A 239 -17.39 0.78 -10.95
CA ARG A 239 -17.83 0.50 -9.58
C ARG A 239 -18.40 -0.92 -9.38
N THR A 240 -18.84 -1.59 -10.45
CA THR A 240 -19.34 -2.98 -10.39
C THR A 240 -18.21 -4.02 -10.42
N ASN A 241 -16.99 -3.60 -10.81
CA ASN A 241 -15.83 -4.47 -11.00
C ASN A 241 -14.75 -4.31 -9.93
N ARG A 242 -15.14 -3.95 -8.69
CA ARG A 242 -14.19 -3.66 -7.60
C ARG A 242 -13.22 -4.80 -7.29
N SER A 243 -13.66 -6.06 -7.35
CA SER A 243 -12.79 -7.23 -7.15
C SER A 243 -11.65 -7.29 -8.16
N TRP A 244 -11.91 -6.87 -9.40
CA TRP A 244 -10.91 -6.81 -10.47
C TRP A 244 -9.93 -5.66 -10.27
N ALA A 245 -10.36 -4.55 -9.67
CA ALA A 245 -9.47 -3.45 -9.31
C ALA A 245 -8.40 -3.88 -8.31
N GLU A 246 -8.78 -4.68 -7.31
CA GLU A 246 -7.84 -5.23 -6.32
C GLU A 246 -6.84 -6.18 -6.98
N LEU A 247 -7.32 -7.10 -7.83
CA LEU A 247 -6.48 -8.03 -8.58
C LEU A 247 -5.52 -7.30 -9.52
N LEU A 248 -5.98 -6.23 -10.16
CA LEU A 248 -5.12 -5.37 -10.99
C LEU A 248 -4.06 -4.65 -10.15
N GLY A 249 -4.39 -4.20 -8.94
CA GLY A 249 -3.43 -3.65 -7.98
C GLY A 249 -2.34 -4.65 -7.61
N MET A 250 -2.71 -5.90 -7.33
CA MET A 250 -1.75 -6.98 -7.08
C MET A 250 -0.95 -7.36 -8.34
N ALA A 251 -1.56 -7.39 -9.52
CA ALA A 251 -0.84 -7.62 -10.77
C ALA A 251 0.23 -6.54 -11.01
N ARG A 252 -0.06 -5.27 -10.70
CA ARG A 252 0.93 -4.19 -10.74
C ARG A 252 2.08 -4.44 -9.77
N LEU A 253 1.79 -4.92 -8.57
CA LEU A 253 2.81 -5.30 -7.58
C LEU A 253 3.77 -6.37 -8.11
N PHE A 254 3.25 -7.37 -8.84
CA PHE A 254 4.05 -8.49 -9.32
C PHE A 254 4.72 -8.28 -10.69
N LEU A 255 4.20 -7.39 -11.53
CA LEU A 255 4.70 -7.22 -12.90
C LEU A 255 5.46 -5.91 -13.13
N LEU A 256 5.24 -4.87 -12.34
CA LEU A 256 5.90 -3.59 -12.56
C LEU A 256 7.28 -3.53 -11.91
N GLY A 257 8.24 -3.02 -12.67
CA GLY A 257 9.65 -2.85 -12.30
C GLY A 257 9.92 -2.06 -11.01
N ARG A 258 8.92 -1.31 -10.52
CA ARG A 258 9.02 -0.50 -9.30
C ARG A 258 9.27 -1.35 -8.05
N TYR A 259 8.61 -2.51 -7.96
CA TYR A 259 8.71 -3.41 -6.81
C TYR A 259 9.37 -4.73 -7.19
N GLN A 260 9.28 -5.10 -8.46
CA GLN A 260 9.76 -6.37 -8.97
C GLN A 260 10.95 -6.18 -9.88
N THR A 261 11.93 -7.06 -9.76
CA THR A 261 12.98 -7.13 -10.77
C THR A 261 13.31 -8.57 -11.06
N THR A 262 13.45 -8.87 -12.35
CA THR A 262 13.93 -10.14 -12.86
C THR A 262 15.23 -9.89 -13.61
N SER A 263 16.32 -10.50 -13.16
CA SER A 263 17.59 -10.47 -13.87
C SER A 263 17.56 -11.48 -15.03
N SER A 264 17.94 -11.03 -16.22
CA SER A 264 18.16 -11.89 -17.40
C SER A 264 19.66 -12.11 -17.60
N GLY A 265 20.11 -13.38 -17.67
CA GLY A 265 21.52 -13.75 -17.82
C GLY A 265 21.93 -14.91 -16.90
N ALA A 266 23.22 -15.02 -16.59
CA ALA A 266 23.79 -16.07 -15.74
C ALA A 266 23.29 -16.03 -14.29
N GLY A 267 22.94 -14.84 -13.77
CA GLY A 267 22.27 -14.65 -12.49
C GLY A 267 20.75 -14.70 -12.63
N GLN A 268 20.17 -15.88 -12.91
CA GLN A 268 18.71 -16.05 -12.86
C GLN A 268 18.19 -15.65 -11.48
N GLY A 269 17.12 -14.86 -11.39
CA GLY A 269 16.54 -14.50 -10.08
C GLY A 269 15.43 -13.49 -10.15
N SER A 270 14.74 -13.32 -9.03
CA SER A 270 13.63 -12.39 -8.87
C SER A 270 13.68 -11.72 -7.51
N ALA A 271 13.39 -10.43 -7.46
CA ALA A 271 13.28 -9.69 -6.21
C ALA A 271 11.96 -8.94 -6.14
N LEU A 272 11.23 -9.10 -5.04
CA LEU A 272 10.09 -8.26 -4.65
C LEU A 272 10.52 -7.39 -3.48
N LEU A 273 10.75 -6.09 -3.71
CA LEU A 273 11.38 -5.19 -2.75
C LEU A 273 10.57 -3.90 -2.55
N PHE A 274 10.62 -3.37 -1.33
CA PHE A 274 9.94 -2.16 -0.90
C PHE A 274 10.88 -1.30 -0.06
N GLU A 275 10.99 -0.01 -0.39
CA GLU A 275 11.74 0.96 0.41
C GLU A 275 10.92 1.36 1.64
N MET A 276 11.50 1.22 2.83
CA MET A 276 10.74 1.32 4.08
C MET A 276 10.34 2.74 4.46
N ASN A 277 11.13 3.76 4.12
CA ASN A 277 10.73 5.15 4.39
C ASN A 277 9.48 5.49 3.57
N SER A 278 9.51 5.22 2.26
CA SER A 278 8.40 5.45 1.34
C SER A 278 7.17 4.63 1.70
N LEU A 279 7.35 3.38 2.14
CA LEU A 279 6.25 2.53 2.57
C LEU A 279 5.59 3.08 3.85
N PHE A 280 6.38 3.49 4.83
CA PHE A 280 5.87 4.07 6.08
C PHE A 280 5.14 5.39 5.84
N GLU A 281 5.71 6.26 5.00
CA GLU A 281 5.13 7.53 4.58
C GLU A 281 3.73 7.33 3.97
N GLU A 282 3.63 6.49 2.93
CA GLU A 282 2.37 6.21 2.24
C GLU A 282 1.36 5.52 3.17
N TYR A 283 1.83 4.61 4.03
CA TYR A 283 1.00 3.91 5.01
C TYR A 283 0.32 4.89 5.98
N VAL A 284 1.11 5.75 6.63
CA VAL A 284 0.62 6.73 7.60
C VAL A 284 -0.22 7.80 6.92
N GLY A 285 0.25 8.33 5.78
CA GLY A 285 -0.45 9.35 5.01
C GLY A 285 -1.86 8.90 4.59
N ARG A 286 -2.01 7.66 4.12
CA ARG A 286 -3.33 7.10 3.77
C ARG A 286 -4.24 6.92 4.97
N LEU A 287 -3.71 6.52 6.13
CA LEU A 287 -4.52 6.38 7.34
C LEU A 287 -4.99 7.73 7.87
N ILE A 288 -4.13 8.75 7.86
CA ILE A 288 -4.49 10.12 8.17
C ILE A 288 -5.58 10.63 7.20
N ALA A 289 -5.40 10.42 5.90
CA ALA A 289 -6.39 10.80 4.89
C ALA A 289 -7.75 10.08 5.08
N ARG A 290 -7.73 8.80 5.47
CA ARG A 290 -8.95 8.05 5.81
C ARG A 290 -9.60 8.59 7.09
N ARG A 291 -8.79 8.93 8.10
CA ARG A 291 -9.27 9.43 9.40
C ARG A 291 -9.92 10.80 9.31
N LEU A 292 -9.36 11.70 8.50
CA LEU A 292 -9.83 13.07 8.31
C LEU A 292 -10.93 13.20 7.24
N ARG A 293 -11.25 12.12 6.52
CA ARG A 293 -12.33 12.12 5.53
C ARG A 293 -13.67 12.49 6.20
N GLY A 294 -14.38 13.45 5.60
CA GLY A 294 -15.67 13.93 6.11
C GLY A 294 -15.56 15.01 7.19
N THR A 295 -14.34 15.44 7.53
CA THR A 295 -14.10 16.64 8.34
C THR A 295 -13.86 17.85 7.43
N GLU A 296 -13.62 19.03 8.01
CA GLU A 296 -13.22 20.24 7.29
C GLU A 296 -11.78 20.21 6.75
N PHE A 297 -11.01 19.16 7.08
CA PHE A 297 -9.61 19.03 6.68
C PHE A 297 -9.47 18.23 5.38
N SER A 298 -8.61 18.70 4.49
CA SER A 298 -8.13 17.93 3.33
C SER A 298 -6.67 17.51 3.49
N VAL A 299 -6.35 16.29 3.03
CA VAL A 299 -5.01 15.71 3.15
C VAL A 299 -4.39 15.57 1.77
N HIS A 300 -3.17 16.09 1.60
CA HIS A 300 -2.40 15.98 0.38
C HIS A 300 -1.06 15.29 0.69
N LEU A 301 -0.85 14.12 0.10
CA LEU A 301 0.40 13.36 0.23
C LEU A 301 1.42 13.85 -0.80
N GLN A 302 2.70 13.91 -0.41
CA GLN A 302 3.83 14.34 -1.25
C GLN A 302 3.55 15.63 -2.03
N GLY A 303 2.93 16.59 -1.33
CA GLY A 303 2.28 17.75 -1.92
C GLY A 303 3.08 19.05 -1.87
N GLY A 304 2.38 20.15 -2.13
CA GLY A 304 2.87 21.51 -1.92
C GLY A 304 3.74 22.05 -3.04
N ARG A 305 4.78 21.30 -3.45
CA ARG A 305 5.64 21.59 -4.61
C ARG A 305 6.12 23.04 -4.73
N LEU A 306 6.29 23.73 -3.60
CA LEU A 306 6.80 25.09 -3.59
C LEU A 306 8.32 25.04 -3.80
N PHE A 307 8.88 26.06 -4.42
CA PHE A 307 10.32 26.15 -4.62
C PHE A 307 10.95 26.91 -3.44
N CYS A 308 12.02 26.36 -2.87
CA CYS A 308 12.76 27.00 -1.79
C CYS A 308 13.49 28.25 -2.26
N LEU A 309 13.90 28.24 -3.52
CA LEU A 309 14.70 29.29 -4.13
C LEU A 309 14.09 29.66 -5.47
N THR A 310 14.29 30.91 -5.88
CA THR A 310 13.96 31.37 -7.21
C THR A 310 15.22 32.00 -7.78
N SER A 311 15.56 31.61 -9.01
CA SER A 311 16.68 32.16 -9.74
C SER A 311 16.44 33.63 -10.04
N GLU A 312 17.32 34.52 -9.58
CA GLU A 312 17.18 35.98 -9.79
C GLU A 312 17.17 36.37 -11.28
N PRO A 313 18.01 35.76 -12.17
CA PRO A 313 18.03 36.15 -13.58
C PRO A 313 16.75 35.86 -14.37
N ASP A 314 16.06 34.75 -14.09
CA ASP A 314 14.96 34.24 -14.94
C ASP A 314 13.68 33.89 -14.16
N GLY A 315 13.65 34.10 -12.84
CA GLY A 315 12.49 33.80 -12.00
C GLY A 315 12.19 32.30 -11.87
N ARG A 316 13.11 31.42 -12.30
CA ARG A 316 12.88 29.98 -12.30
C ARG A 316 12.98 29.42 -10.89
N GLY A 317 11.97 28.65 -10.49
CA GLY A 317 12.00 27.91 -9.23
C GLY A 317 13.15 26.89 -9.18
N LEU A 318 13.88 26.90 -8.06
CA LEU A 318 15.00 26.02 -7.75
C LEU A 318 14.69 25.25 -6.45
N PHE A 319 14.96 23.95 -6.46
CA PHE A 319 14.76 23.02 -5.33
C PHE A 319 13.32 23.02 -4.79
N GLN A 320 12.56 22.03 -5.24
CA GLN A 320 11.16 21.90 -4.86
C GLN A 320 11.03 21.16 -3.51
N THR A 321 10.27 21.72 -2.58
CA THR A 321 9.87 21.02 -1.35
C THR A 321 8.84 19.94 -1.65
N LYS A 322 8.91 18.86 -0.88
CA LYS A 322 7.96 17.74 -0.90
C LYS A 322 7.73 17.26 0.52
N PRO A 323 6.92 17.97 1.32
CA PRO A 323 6.48 17.45 2.61
C PRO A 323 5.66 16.18 2.39
N ASP A 324 5.87 15.19 3.26
CA ASP A 324 5.20 13.90 3.19
C ASP A 324 3.67 14.06 3.25
N ILE A 325 3.18 14.82 4.24
CA ILE A 325 1.75 15.02 4.48
C ILE A 325 1.46 16.49 4.75
N LEU A 326 0.59 17.08 3.93
CA LEU A 326 0.03 18.41 4.12
C LEU A 326 -1.45 18.30 4.51
N ILE A 327 -1.82 18.93 5.61
CA ILE A 327 -3.22 19.06 6.03
C ILE A 327 -3.65 20.49 5.80
N ARG A 328 -4.78 20.65 5.11
CA ARG A 328 -5.37 21.96 4.80
C ARG A 328 -6.74 22.13 5.41
N ARG A 329 -7.09 23.37 5.74
CA ARG A 329 -8.42 23.82 6.16
C ARG A 329 -8.77 25.05 5.34
N GLY A 330 -9.91 25.04 4.63
CA GLY A 330 -10.31 26.18 3.79
C GLY A 330 -9.28 26.57 2.71
N GLY A 331 -8.46 25.62 2.24
CA GLY A 331 -7.40 25.85 1.26
C GLY A 331 -6.03 26.25 1.86
N GLU A 332 -5.96 26.65 3.13
CA GLU A 332 -4.71 27.01 3.81
C GLU A 332 -4.03 25.80 4.44
N VAL A 333 -2.70 25.76 4.43
CA VAL A 333 -1.93 24.68 5.09
C VAL A 333 -1.87 24.96 6.59
N VAL A 334 -2.52 24.10 7.38
CA VAL A 334 -2.62 24.27 8.84
C VAL A 334 -1.69 23.36 9.63
N HIS A 335 -1.22 22.28 9.01
CA HIS A 335 -0.33 21.31 9.65
C HIS A 335 0.47 20.56 8.59
N ILE A 336 1.77 20.42 8.85
CA ILE A 336 2.67 19.60 8.03
C ILE A 336 3.23 18.48 8.91
N ILE A 337 3.16 17.26 8.39
CA ILE A 337 3.72 16.08 9.04
C ILE A 337 4.76 15.49 8.10
N ASP A 338 5.95 15.25 8.62
CA ASP A 338 7.07 14.60 7.93
C ASP A 338 7.40 13.31 8.69
N THR A 339 7.40 12.19 8.00
CA THR A 339 7.52 10.86 8.59
C THR A 339 8.97 10.38 8.53
N LYS A 340 9.40 9.65 9.57
CA LYS A 340 10.77 9.14 9.65
C LYS A 340 10.78 7.69 10.12
N TRP A 341 11.31 6.79 9.30
CA TRP A 341 11.47 5.38 9.66
C TRP A 341 12.74 5.11 10.49
N LYS A 342 12.77 5.68 11.71
CA LYS A 342 13.91 5.61 12.64
C LYS A 342 13.44 5.34 14.08
N ARG A 343 14.28 4.69 14.87
CA ARG A 343 14.08 4.58 16.33
C ARG A 343 14.62 5.84 16.98
N ILE A 344 13.80 6.54 17.74
CA ILE A 344 14.21 7.72 18.50
C ILE A 344 14.47 7.35 19.96
N ALA A 345 15.39 8.05 20.63
CA ALA A 345 15.78 7.71 21.99
C ALA A 345 14.67 8.05 23.00
N ALA A 346 14.46 7.17 23.99
CA ALA A 346 13.70 7.53 25.17
C ALA A 346 14.43 8.66 25.93
N ARG A 347 13.67 9.51 26.62
CA ARG A 347 14.03 10.81 27.19
C ARG A 347 15.23 10.87 28.15
N VAL A 348 15.99 9.79 28.36
CA VAL A 348 16.91 9.66 29.50
C VAL A 348 18.30 10.23 29.23
N ASP A 349 18.88 10.08 28.02
CA ASP A 349 20.29 10.46 27.78
C ASP A 349 20.54 11.44 26.60
N ASP A 350 19.54 11.70 25.75
CA ASP A 350 19.66 12.63 24.62
C ASP A 350 18.61 13.74 24.69
N ARG A 351 19.08 14.97 24.95
CA ARG A 351 18.25 16.20 24.93
C ARG A 351 17.57 16.45 23.57
N LYS A 352 18.10 15.90 22.48
CA LYS A 352 17.54 16.01 21.13
C LYS A 352 16.60 14.85 20.79
N HIS A 353 16.44 13.87 21.69
CA HIS A 353 15.59 12.70 21.50
C HIS A 353 15.86 11.94 20.19
N GLY A 354 17.10 11.92 19.69
CA GLY A 354 17.44 11.29 18.40
C GLY A 354 16.91 12.02 17.16
N VAL A 355 16.36 13.22 17.29
CA VAL A 355 15.96 14.06 16.15
C VAL A 355 17.20 14.65 15.49
N SER A 356 17.33 14.47 14.17
CA SER A 356 18.49 14.97 13.44
C SER A 356 18.37 16.46 13.12
N GLN A 357 19.50 17.16 13.11
CA GLN A 357 19.56 18.59 12.75
C GLN A 357 19.03 18.85 11.34
N SER A 358 19.30 17.95 10.39
CA SER A 358 18.76 18.03 9.03
C SER A 358 17.24 17.93 9.00
N ASP A 359 16.63 17.09 9.84
CA ASP A 359 15.18 16.97 9.92
C ASP A 359 14.58 18.29 10.48
N VAL A 360 15.18 18.88 11.52
CA VAL A 360 14.73 20.18 12.06
C VAL A 360 14.82 21.29 11.00
N TYR A 361 15.93 21.36 10.26
CA TYR A 361 16.10 22.39 9.22
C TYR A 361 15.12 22.21 8.06
N GLN A 362 14.83 20.98 7.68
CA GLN A 362 13.78 20.67 6.71
C GLN A 362 12.41 21.17 7.21
N MET A 363 12.06 20.89 8.46
CA MET A 363 10.81 21.36 9.05
C MET A 363 10.74 22.89 9.14
N MET A 364 11.84 23.57 9.46
CA MET A 364 11.91 25.03 9.44
C MET A 364 11.64 25.61 8.04
N ALA A 365 12.22 25.02 7.00
CA ALA A 365 11.96 25.42 5.62
C ALA A 365 10.47 25.24 5.27
N TYR A 366 9.86 24.14 5.70
CA TYR A 366 8.42 23.92 5.51
C TYR A 366 7.56 24.94 6.25
N GLY A 367 7.85 25.19 7.53
CA GLY A 367 7.15 26.20 8.33
C GLY A 367 7.17 27.58 7.66
N HIS A 368 8.34 27.98 7.15
CA HIS A 368 8.52 29.25 6.46
C HIS A 368 7.76 29.32 5.13
N LEU A 369 7.95 28.34 4.23
CA LEU A 369 7.38 28.37 2.87
C LEU A 369 5.87 28.22 2.86
N TYR A 370 5.32 27.37 3.74
CA TYR A 370 3.89 27.07 3.78
C TYR A 370 3.12 27.89 4.82
N ARG A 371 3.81 28.71 5.63
CA ARG A 371 3.23 29.58 6.67
C ARG A 371 2.30 28.84 7.63
N THR A 372 2.70 27.63 8.02
CA THR A 372 1.94 26.82 8.98
C THR A 372 2.38 27.09 10.41
N GLY A 373 1.43 27.11 11.35
CA GLY A 373 1.70 27.21 12.79
C GLY A 373 2.09 25.88 13.44
N ARG A 374 1.88 24.75 12.74
CA ARG A 374 2.07 23.41 13.31
C ARG A 374 2.87 22.50 12.38
N LEU A 375 3.89 21.87 12.94
CA LEU A 375 4.80 20.94 12.29
C LEU A 375 4.95 19.69 13.17
N THR A 376 5.00 18.50 12.57
CA THR A 376 5.26 17.25 13.30
C THR A 376 6.28 16.38 12.58
N LEU A 377 7.30 15.93 13.31
CA LEU A 377 8.13 14.79 12.93
C LEU A 377 7.52 13.52 13.53
N LEU A 378 7.10 12.59 12.68
CA LEU A 378 6.35 11.41 13.07
C LEU A 378 7.17 10.13 12.88
N TYR A 379 7.33 9.36 13.95
CA TYR A 379 8.16 8.16 14.00
C TYR A 379 7.34 6.92 14.35
N PRO A 380 7.77 5.70 13.95
CA PRO A 380 7.18 4.48 14.47
C PRO A 380 7.54 4.31 15.95
N ARG A 381 6.56 3.90 16.77
CA ARG A 381 6.80 3.52 18.17
C ARG A 381 7.60 2.22 18.24
N HIS A 382 8.49 2.14 19.22
CA HIS A 382 9.34 0.99 19.51
C HIS A 382 9.31 0.72 21.03
N GLN A 383 9.74 -0.47 21.46
CA GLN A 383 9.59 -0.93 22.85
C GLN A 383 10.20 0.00 23.89
N GLY A 384 11.28 0.73 23.55
CA GLY A 384 11.90 1.69 24.46
C GLY A 384 11.02 2.91 24.77
N LEU A 385 9.90 3.08 24.08
CA LEU A 385 8.92 4.16 24.29
C LEU A 385 7.58 3.63 24.80
N ASP A 386 7.50 2.36 25.21
CA ASP A 386 6.28 1.80 25.77
C ASP A 386 5.79 2.63 26.96
N GLY A 387 4.49 2.97 26.97
CA GLY A 387 3.89 3.84 27.98
C GLY A 387 4.17 5.35 27.82
N SER A 388 4.96 5.77 26.82
CA SER A 388 5.12 7.19 26.50
C SER A 388 3.88 7.76 25.78
N PRO A 389 3.57 9.06 25.95
CA PRO A 389 2.49 9.71 25.19
C PRO A 389 2.79 9.72 23.68
N VAL A 390 1.77 9.94 22.85
CA VAL A 390 1.96 10.02 21.39
C VAL A 390 2.88 11.19 21.04
N VAL A 391 2.63 12.36 21.62
CA VAL A 391 3.49 13.53 21.46
C VAL A 391 4.57 13.51 22.53
N LEU A 392 5.79 13.16 22.11
CA LEU A 392 6.93 13.07 23.00
C LEU A 392 7.48 14.43 23.34
N ALA A 393 7.51 15.38 22.41
CA ALA A 393 8.01 16.73 22.68
C ALA A 393 7.27 17.75 21.82
N ARG A 394 7.12 18.96 22.37
CA ARG A 394 6.57 20.11 21.66
C ARG A 394 7.48 21.30 21.92
N ASN A 395 8.15 21.77 20.88
CA ASN A 395 9.09 22.88 20.93
C ASN A 395 8.60 24.02 20.02
N ARG A 396 8.99 25.26 20.31
CA ARG A 396 8.76 26.40 19.43
C ARG A 396 10.01 26.66 18.60
N ILE A 397 9.85 26.94 17.31
CA ILE A 397 10.98 27.40 16.49
C ILE A 397 11.38 28.79 17.00
N THR A 398 12.63 28.94 17.43
CA THR A 398 13.13 30.21 17.98
C THR A 398 12.89 31.37 17.03
N GLY A 399 12.14 32.38 17.49
CA GLY A 399 11.80 33.58 16.69
C GLY A 399 10.55 33.45 15.83
N TRP A 400 9.81 32.33 15.90
CA TRP A 400 8.58 32.10 15.12
C TRP A 400 7.48 31.54 16.03
N ASP A 401 6.21 31.77 15.69
CA ASP A 401 5.07 31.19 16.41
C ASP A 401 4.79 29.72 16.04
N THR A 402 5.56 29.16 15.12
CA THR A 402 5.43 27.77 14.67
C THR A 402 5.91 26.78 15.73
N ALA A 403 5.05 25.82 16.08
CA ALA A 403 5.38 24.69 16.94
C ALA A 403 5.89 23.50 16.11
N LEU A 404 6.96 22.87 16.58
CA LEU A 404 7.50 21.60 16.10
C LEU A 404 7.29 20.51 17.15
N GLU A 405 6.50 19.50 16.78
CA GLU A 405 6.17 18.33 17.58
C GLU A 405 7.00 17.12 17.15
N THR A 406 7.50 16.36 18.12
CA THR A 406 8.04 15.01 17.90
C THR A 406 7.01 14.02 18.39
N ALA A 407 6.49 13.18 17.51
CA ALA A 407 5.43 12.24 17.82
C ALA A 407 5.76 10.80 17.39
N CYS A 408 5.17 9.83 18.10
CA CYS A 408 5.33 8.40 17.84
C CYS A 408 3.99 7.68 17.77
N VAL A 409 3.84 6.85 16.75
CA VAL A 409 2.63 6.06 16.53
C VAL A 409 2.93 4.56 16.49
N GLY A 410 2.08 3.77 17.14
CA GLY A 410 2.08 2.33 17.11
C GLY A 410 1.74 1.81 15.72
N ILE A 411 2.56 0.88 15.22
CA ILE A 411 2.34 0.19 13.93
C ILE A 411 1.93 -1.27 14.14
N GLY A 412 1.54 -1.63 15.37
CA GLY A 412 1.19 -2.99 15.76
C GLY A 412 -0.12 -3.45 15.15
N ASN A 413 -1.13 -2.58 15.16
CA ASN A 413 -2.42 -2.77 14.49
C ASN A 413 -3.05 -1.42 14.13
N VAL A 414 -4.08 -1.44 13.26
CA VAL A 414 -4.76 -0.21 12.79
C VAL A 414 -5.49 0.51 13.91
N ALA A 415 -6.12 -0.21 14.82
CA ALA A 415 -6.92 0.43 15.87
C ALA A 415 -6.05 1.25 16.81
N GLU A 416 -4.89 0.71 17.20
CA GLU A 416 -3.86 1.41 17.96
C GLU A 416 -3.37 2.66 17.22
N LEU A 417 -2.97 2.51 15.96
CA LEU A 417 -2.52 3.64 15.14
C LEU A 417 -3.60 4.72 15.01
N MET A 418 -4.86 4.33 14.81
CA MET A 418 -5.97 5.28 14.69
C MET A 418 -6.24 6.00 16.01
N ALA A 419 -6.10 5.31 17.15
CA ALA A 419 -6.17 5.94 18.47
C ALA A 419 -5.02 6.92 18.71
N ASP A 420 -3.79 6.55 18.32
CA ASP A 420 -2.65 7.46 18.41
C ASP A 420 -2.83 8.68 17.49
N LEU A 421 -3.41 8.50 16.30
CA LEU A 421 -3.74 9.60 15.39
C LEU A 421 -4.85 10.50 15.96
N ASP A 422 -5.83 9.93 16.67
CA ASP A 422 -6.86 10.70 17.38
C ASP A 422 -6.24 11.59 18.46
N GLU A 423 -5.33 11.04 19.26
CA GLU A 423 -4.57 11.83 20.23
C GLU A 423 -3.75 12.91 19.51
N LEU A 424 -2.97 12.56 18.48
CA LEU A 424 -2.13 13.51 17.75
C LEU A 424 -2.94 14.71 17.23
N PHE A 425 -4.12 14.47 16.67
CA PHE A 425 -4.90 15.55 16.09
C PHE A 425 -5.71 16.34 17.12
N TRP A 426 -6.38 15.66 18.07
CA TRP A 426 -7.41 16.26 18.93
C TRP A 426 -7.00 16.43 20.39
N LEU A 427 -5.70 16.59 20.67
CA LEU A 427 -5.15 16.91 22.01
C LEU A 427 -5.82 18.11 22.71
N ASP A 428 -6.52 18.99 21.98
CA ASP A 428 -7.25 20.16 22.53
C ASP A 428 -8.79 20.00 22.55
N ALA A 429 -9.34 18.82 22.24
CA ALA A 429 -10.78 18.59 22.37
C ALA A 429 -11.13 18.28 23.83
N PRO A 430 -12.08 19.00 24.48
CA PRO A 430 -12.53 18.64 25.81
C PRO A 430 -13.05 17.21 25.77
N ALA A 431 -12.58 16.38 26.72
CA ALA A 431 -12.96 14.98 26.84
C ALA A 431 -14.49 14.85 26.92
N VAL A 432 -15.14 14.60 25.78
CA VAL A 432 -16.54 14.21 25.75
C VAL A 432 -16.56 12.76 26.20
N ALA A 433 -16.85 12.57 27.50
CA ALA A 433 -17.10 11.28 28.09
C ALA A 433 -18.14 10.53 27.25
N SER A 434 -17.69 9.50 26.55
CA SER A 434 -18.53 8.58 25.80
C SER A 434 -19.24 7.62 26.77
N ARG A 435 -20.32 8.10 27.40
CA ARG A 435 -21.39 7.22 27.86
C ARG A 435 -22.54 7.29 26.87
N ARG A 436 -22.40 6.58 25.75
CA ARG A 436 -23.58 6.08 25.02
C ARG A 436 -24.07 4.84 25.76
N SER A 437 -24.96 5.02 26.72
CA SER A 437 -25.83 3.93 27.17
C SER A 437 -26.85 3.65 26.07
N LEU A 438 -26.83 2.43 25.53
CA LEU A 438 -27.90 1.91 24.70
C LEU A 438 -29.22 1.87 25.51
N PRO A 439 -30.38 2.11 24.89
CA PRO A 439 -31.66 1.85 25.54
C PRO A 439 -31.88 0.32 25.56
N ALA A 440 -31.97 -0.25 26.77
CA ALA A 440 -32.40 -1.62 26.97
C ALA A 440 -33.89 -1.74 26.61
N ARG A 441 -34.20 -2.71 25.74
CA ARG A 441 -35.58 -3.17 25.48
C ARG A 441 -36.18 -3.79 26.74
N GLY A 442 -37.46 -3.53 26.95
CA GLY A 442 -38.16 -3.76 28.20
C GLY A 442 -38.52 -5.20 28.51
N SER A 443 -38.97 -5.39 29.75
CA SER A 443 -40.03 -6.34 30.09
C SER A 443 -40.65 -5.97 31.44
N SER A 444 -41.99 -5.98 31.44
CA SER A 444 -42.92 -6.30 32.53
C SER A 444 -43.02 -5.42 33.80
N GLY A 445 -44.19 -4.81 33.94
CA GLY A 445 -45.07 -5.06 35.09
C GLY A 445 -44.93 -4.16 36.33
N ALA A 446 -45.85 -3.21 36.49
CA ALA A 446 -46.84 -3.21 37.58
C ALA A 446 -47.53 -1.84 37.72
N PHE A 447 -48.83 -1.92 38.00
CA PHE A 447 -49.76 -0.86 38.36
C PHE A 447 -49.28 0.10 39.46
N LEU A 448 -49.64 1.39 39.35
CA LEU A 448 -50.50 2.10 40.32
C LEU A 448 -50.86 3.52 39.82
N ARG A 449 -52.09 3.93 40.15
CA ARG A 449 -52.83 5.14 39.73
C ARG A 449 -52.29 6.46 40.33
N PRO A 450 -52.70 7.64 39.80
CA PRO A 450 -52.18 8.96 40.16
C PRO A 450 -53.06 9.72 41.18
N PRO A 451 -52.58 10.89 41.65
CA PRO A 451 -53.41 12.10 41.76
C PRO A 451 -52.69 13.30 41.07
N SER A 452 -53.28 13.93 40.05
CA SER A 452 -54.22 15.07 40.09
C SER A 452 -53.59 16.43 40.49
N GLY A 453 -53.74 17.43 39.62
CA GLY A 453 -53.46 18.87 39.85
C GLY A 453 -52.10 19.32 39.29
N SER A 454 -51.93 20.41 38.56
CA SER A 454 -52.74 21.61 38.34
C SER A 454 -52.26 22.30 37.05
N THR A 455 -53.21 22.93 36.39
CA THR A 455 -53.14 23.89 35.27
C THR A 455 -52.02 24.94 35.33
N ALA A 456 -51.38 25.19 34.17
CA ALA A 456 -51.10 26.55 33.69
C ALA A 456 -50.83 26.55 32.17
N GLN A 457 -51.70 27.25 31.45
CA GLN A 457 -51.63 27.59 30.03
C GLN A 457 -50.62 28.72 29.78
N LEU A 458 -50.44 29.04 28.49
CA LEU A 458 -49.84 30.23 27.84
C LEU A 458 -48.39 29.98 27.38
N ARG A 459 -48.00 30.15 26.12
CA ARG A 459 -48.59 30.77 24.92
C ARG A 459 -47.84 30.25 23.70
N GLU A 460 -48.57 29.89 22.65
CA GLU A 460 -48.06 29.88 21.28
C GLU A 460 -47.92 31.32 20.77
N ALA A 461 -46.87 31.59 19.98
CA ALA A 461 -47.01 32.39 18.78
C ALA A 461 -45.90 32.02 17.75
N PRO A 462 -46.20 32.07 16.44
CA PRO A 462 -45.40 31.47 15.36
C PRO A 462 -44.65 32.52 14.53
N PHE A 463 -43.79 32.09 13.58
CA PHE A 463 -43.91 32.42 12.14
C PHE A 463 -42.62 32.15 11.32
N SER A 464 -42.84 31.54 10.13
CA SER A 464 -42.15 31.66 8.81
C SER A 464 -40.63 31.48 8.70
N GLY A 465 -40.04 30.74 7.76
CA GLY A 465 -40.48 30.36 6.41
C GLY A 465 -39.94 31.35 5.36
N GLY A 466 -39.08 30.88 4.44
CA GLY A 466 -38.55 31.60 3.25
C GLY A 466 -37.07 31.27 3.00
N ASP A 467 -36.74 30.34 2.11
CA ASP A 467 -36.46 30.52 0.66
C ASP A 467 -35.04 31.08 0.39
N LEU A 468 -34.13 30.23 -0.08
CA LEU A 468 -33.70 30.12 -1.49
C LEU A 468 -32.90 31.34 -1.98
N PHE A 469 -31.57 31.22 -1.93
CA PHE A 469 -30.66 31.48 -3.06
C PHE A 469 -29.35 30.69 -2.85
#